data_AF-M0E6E3-F1
#
_entry.id   AF-M0E6E3-F1
#
_cell.length_a   1.000
_cell.length_b   1.000
_cell.length_c   1.000
_cell.angle_alpha   90.00
_cell.angle_beta   90.00
_cell.angle_gamma   90.00
#
_symmetry.space_group_name_H-M   'P 1'
#
loop_
_entity.id
_entity.type
_entity.pdbx_description
1 polymer ?
#
loop_
_entity_poly.entity_id
_entity_poly.type
_entity_poly.pdbx_seq_one_letter_code
_entity_poly.pdbx_strand_id
1 'polypeptide(L)' 'MRLRRTGIIPADARVRHYDELDEETQVTVRELAGRPRTAPEVNDLDDGDVVKFTDYYEVRAR' A
#
# COMPACT_ATOMS: atom_id res chain seq x y z
N MET A 1 -2.03 -5.84 -7.41
CA MET A 1 -1.71 -5.84 -5.96
C MET A 1 -2.93 -5.93 -5.04
N ARG A 2 -2.70 -6.15 -3.73
CA ARG A 2 -3.65 -5.95 -2.61
C ARG A 2 -2.96 -5.27 -1.44
N LEU A 3 -3.73 -4.70 -0.52
CA LEU A 3 -3.22 -4.10 0.73
C LEU A 3 -3.56 -4.95 1.94
N ARG A 4 -2.55 -5.39 2.69
CA ARG A 4 -2.72 -6.11 3.96
C ARG A 4 -2.42 -5.17 5.12
N ARG A 5 -3.40 -4.89 5.98
CA ARG A 5 -3.15 -4.14 7.22
C ARG A 5 -2.12 -4.89 8.06
N THR A 6 -1.11 -4.18 8.55
CA THR A 6 -0.07 -4.71 9.42
C THR A 6 0.13 -3.83 10.63
N GLY A 7 0.45 -4.45 11.77
CA GLY A 7 0.88 -3.75 12.98
C GLY A 7 2.41 -3.70 13.14
N ILE A 8 3.14 -4.35 12.23
CA ILE A 8 4.60 -4.45 12.26
C ILE A 8 5.14 -4.06 10.90
N ILE A 9 6.11 -3.16 10.89
CA ILE A 9 6.83 -2.73 9.70
C ILE A 9 8.17 -3.49 9.70
N PRO A 10 8.45 -4.34 8.69
CA PRO A 10 9.76 -4.98 8.55
C PRO A 10 10.88 -3.94 8.52
N ALA A 11 12.04 -4.26 9.08
CA ALA A 11 13.15 -3.29 9.21
C ALA A 11 13.73 -2.86 7.85
N ASP A 12 13.56 -3.70 6.83
CA ASP A 12 13.99 -3.52 5.45
C ASP A 12 12.86 -3.00 4.54
N ALA A 13 11.64 -2.83 5.06
CA ALA A 13 10.53 -2.34 4.26
C ALA A 13 10.72 -0.85 3.92
N ARG A 14 10.49 -0.50 2.66
CA ARG A 14 10.37 0.90 2.24
C ARG A 14 8.99 1.40 2.64
N VAL A 15 8.96 2.46 3.46
CA VAL A 15 7.72 3.10 3.90
C VAL A 15 7.42 4.28 2.96
N ARG A 16 6.21 4.30 2.39
CA ARG A 16 5.69 5.40 1.59
C ARG A 16 4.53 6.09 2.32
N HIS A 17 4.52 7.41 2.39
CA HIS A 17 3.39 8.14 2.96
C HIS A 17 2.33 8.41 1.88
N TYR A 18 1.05 8.26 2.22
CA TYR A 18 -0.06 8.39 1.28
C TYR A 18 -0.06 9.72 0.52
N ASP A 19 0.28 10.82 1.20
CA ASP A 19 0.33 12.17 0.65
C ASP A 19 1.52 12.42 -0.29
N GLU A 20 2.49 11.50 -0.34
CA GLU A 20 3.63 11.52 -1.26
C GLU A 20 3.39 10.69 -2.54
N LEU A 21 2.25 9.99 -2.62
CA LEU A 21 1.90 9.15 -3.76
C LEU A 21 1.21 9.96 -4.86
N ASP A 22 1.38 9.53 -6.11
CA ASP A 22 0.59 10.07 -7.21
C ASP A 22 -0.93 9.83 -7.03
N GLU A 23 -1.74 10.63 -7.72
CA GLU A 23 -3.20 10.62 -7.56
C GLU A 23 -3.83 9.24 -7.86
N GLU A 24 -3.32 8.54 -8.86
CA GLU A 24 -3.79 7.21 -9.26
C GLU A 24 -3.54 6.18 -8.16
N THR A 25 -2.35 6.24 -7.58
CA THR A 25 -1.92 5.39 -6.47
C THR A 25 -2.72 5.71 -5.22
N GLN A 26 -2.98 6.99 -4.93
CA GLN A 26 -3.84 7.42 -3.82
C GLN A 26 -5.25 6.86 -3.93
N VAL A 27 -5.88 6.96 -5.12
CA VAL A 27 -7.20 6.37 -5.37
C VAL A 27 -7.18 4.88 -5.10
N THR A 28 -6.17 4.18 -5.61
CA THR A 28 -6.03 2.73 -5.42
C THR A 28 -5.87 2.34 -3.94
N VAL A 29 -5.02 3.06 -3.20
CA VAL A 29 -4.84 2.83 -1.75
C VAL A 29 -6.15 3.03 -1.00
N ARG A 30 -6.89 4.10 -1.30
CA ARG A 30 -8.19 4.39 -0.67
C ARG A 30 -9.22 3.29 -0.93
N GLU A 31 -9.23 2.71 -2.12
CA GLU A 31 -10.18 1.65 -2.48
C GLU A 31 -9.86 0.31 -1.85
N LEU A 32 -8.57 0.01 -1.65
CA LEU A 32 -8.09 -1.29 -1.15
C LEU A 32 -7.90 -1.34 0.37
N ALA A 33 -7.60 -0.22 1.03
CA ALA A 33 -7.24 -0.18 2.45
C ALA A 33 -8.28 -0.90 3.34
N GLY A 34 -7.84 -1.97 3.99
CA GLY A 34 -8.67 -2.76 4.91
C GLY A 34 -9.75 -3.61 4.25
N ARG A 35 -9.71 -3.80 2.92
CA ARG A 35 -10.71 -4.58 2.18
C ARG A 35 -10.09 -5.81 1.52
N PRO A 36 -10.80 -6.95 1.47
CA PRO A 36 -10.34 -8.15 0.77
C PRO A 36 -10.55 -8.02 -0.74
N ARG A 37 -9.90 -7.04 -1.37
CA ARG A 37 -9.97 -6.76 -2.81
C ARG A 37 -8.56 -6.66 -3.40
N THR A 38 -8.46 -6.83 -4.71
CA THR A 38 -7.23 -6.62 -5.48
C THR A 38 -7.47 -5.60 -6.58
N ALA A 39 -6.45 -4.82 -6.92
CA ALA A 39 -6.42 -3.93 -8.08
C ALA A 39 -5.20 -4.26 -8.96
N PRO A 40 -5.09 -3.69 -10.18
CA PRO A 40 -3.83 -3.64 -10.92
C PRO A 40 -2.68 -3.07 -10.07
N GLU A 41 -1.45 -3.31 -10.50
CA GLU A 41 -0.27 -2.68 -9.88
C GLU A 41 -0.15 -1.23 -10.34
N VAL A 42 0.44 -0.40 -9.49
CA VAL A 42 0.63 1.04 -9.71
C VAL A 42 2.12 1.35 -9.59
N ASN A 43 2.60 2.33 -10.36
CA ASN A 43 4.03 2.55 -10.56
C ASN A 43 4.78 2.97 -9.29
N ASP A 44 4.07 3.52 -8.31
CA ASP A 44 4.65 4.05 -7.08
C ASP A 44 4.85 3.01 -5.97
N LEU A 45 4.36 1.78 -6.14
CA LEU A 45 4.32 0.78 -5.07
C LEU A 45 4.83 -0.58 -5.55
N ASP A 46 5.88 -1.05 -4.89
CA ASP A 46 6.50 -2.36 -5.12
C ASP A 46 6.01 -3.41 -4.09
N ASP A 47 6.20 -4.70 -4.37
CA ASP A 47 5.90 -5.76 -3.40
C ASP A 47 6.72 -5.58 -2.11
N GLY A 48 6.06 -5.71 -0.97
CA GLY A 48 6.69 -5.55 0.34
C GLY A 48 6.82 -4.10 0.83
N ASP A 49 6.50 -3.10 -0.02
CA ASP A 49 6.35 -1.71 0.44
C ASP A 49 5.29 -1.62 1.54
N VAL A 50 5.46 -0.67 2.46
CA VAL A 50 4.47 -0.34 3.48
C VAL A 50 3.95 1.07 3.25
N VAL A 51 2.65 1.19 2.98
CA VAL A 51 1.98 2.48 2.85
C VAL A 51 1.45 2.93 4.20
N LYS A 52 1.86 4.13 4.63
CA LYS A 52 1.24 4.83 5.76
C LYS A 52 0.06 5.65 5.27
N PHE A 53 -1.15 5.18 5.60
CA PHE A 53 -2.42 5.89 5.41
C PHE A 53 -3.12 6.01 6.78
N THR A 54 -4.37 5.54 6.90
CA THR A 54 -5.09 5.43 8.20
C THR A 54 -4.40 4.48 9.17
N ASP A 55 -3.75 3.45 8.63
CA ASP A 55 -2.91 2.46 9.31
C ASP A 55 -1.69 2.17 8.42
N TYR A 56 -0.87 1.22 8.83
CA TYR A 56 0.17 0.66 7.98
C TYR A 56 -0.39 -0.50 7.15
N TYR A 57 -0.15 -0.44 5.85
CA TYR A 57 -0.60 -1.45 4.89
C TYR A 57 0.57 -1.95 4.07
N GLU A 58 0.83 -3.24 4.14
CA GLU A 58 1.83 -3.88 3.30
C GLU A 58 1.24 -4.15 1.91
N VAL A 59 1.98 -3.76 0.88
CA VAL A 59 1.68 -4.03 -0.51
C VAL A 59 2.04 -5.46 -0.82
N ARG A 60 1.09 -6.18 -1.40
CA ARG A 60 1.31 -7.52 -1.94
C ARG A 60 1.00 -7.51 -3.43
N ALA A 61 2.06 -7.55 -4.24
CA ALA A 61 2.00 -7.77 -5.68
C ALA A 61 1.42 -9.18 -5.98
N ARG A 62 0.98 -9.40 -7.22
CA ARG A 62 0.44 -10.70 -7.62
C ARG A 62 1.52 -11.65 -8.13
#